data_AF-A0A7M3XK17-F1
#
_entry.id   AF-A0A7M3XK17-F1
#
_cell.length_a   1.000
_cell.length_b   1.000
_cell.length_c   1.000
_cell.angle_alpha   90.00
_cell.angle_beta   90.00
_cell.angle_gamma   90.00
#
_symmetry.space_group_name_H-M   'P 1'
#
loop_
_entity.id
_entity.type
_entity.pdbx_description
1 polymer ?
#
loop_
_entity_poly.entity_id
_entity_poly.type
_entity_poly.pdbx_seq_one_letter_code
_entity_poly.pdbx_strand_id
1 'polypeptide(L)'
;CDQYFFIKHRNEHRGIGGIFFDGLNEMNKDACFSFVKDCAEGFIDSYLPIISRRKDMEFESKNKDWQRIRRGRYVEFNLVYDRGTKFGLNTNGRIESILMSLPEVASWKYCHEPDVGSSEQEMLDVLRSPNDWV
;
A
#
# COMPACT_ATOMS: atom_id res chain seq x y z
N CYS A 1 7.49 -2.42 -8.72
CA CYS A 1 6.53 -2.11 -7.64
C CYS A 1 5.91 -0.73 -7.83
N ASP A 2 6.74 0.32 -7.91
CA ASP A 2 6.31 1.72 -7.99
C ASP A 2 5.34 2.01 -9.14
N GLN A 3 5.63 1.45 -10.33
CA GLN A 3 4.75 1.58 -11.50
C GLN A 3 3.33 1.03 -11.28
N TYR A 4 3.19 -0.06 -10.52
CA TYR A 4 1.89 -0.71 -10.30
C TYR A 4 1.11 0.00 -9.20
N PHE A 5 1.77 0.33 -8.08
CA PHE A 5 1.13 0.92 -6.91
C PHE A 5 1.11 2.45 -6.94
N PHE A 6 0.62 3.01 -8.04
CA PHE A 6 0.55 4.45 -8.28
C PHE A 6 -0.90 4.94 -8.49
N ILE A 7 -1.30 5.99 -7.78
CA ILE A 7 -2.64 6.58 -7.84
C ILE A 7 -2.61 7.73 -8.85
N LYS A 8 -2.90 7.43 -10.13
CA LYS A 8 -2.77 8.38 -11.25
C LYS A 8 -3.50 9.71 -11.02
N HIS A 9 -4.72 9.67 -10.48
CA HIS A 9 -5.53 10.88 -10.26
C HIS A 9 -5.10 11.71 -9.04
N ARG A 10 -4.15 11.22 -8.23
CA ARG A 10 -3.56 11.95 -7.09
C ARG A 10 -2.09 12.29 -7.31
N ASN A 11 -1.47 11.74 -8.36
CA ASN A 11 -0.05 11.83 -8.63
C ASN A 11 0.82 11.43 -7.41
N GLU A 12 0.45 10.35 -6.72
CA GLU A 12 1.17 9.83 -5.56
C GLU A 12 1.21 8.29 -5.58
N HIS A 13 2.28 7.71 -5.04
CA HIS A 13 2.41 6.29 -4.81
C HIS A 13 1.57 5.87 -3.59
N ARG A 14 1.07 4.63 -3.61
CA ARG A 14 0.26 4.07 -2.52
C ARG A 14 1.08 3.90 -1.24
N GLY A 15 2.39 3.72 -1.37
CA GLY A 15 3.34 3.50 -0.28
C GLY A 15 4.78 3.63 -0.79
N ILE A 16 5.74 3.18 0.02
CA ILE A 16 7.18 3.30 -0.25
C ILE A 16 7.75 2.17 -1.14
N GLY A 17 6.89 1.40 -1.81
CA GLY A 17 7.32 0.34 -2.72
C GLY A 17 7.55 -1.02 -2.07
N GLY A 18 8.51 -1.76 -2.60
CA GLY A 18 8.77 -3.18 -2.29
C GLY A 18 8.95 -4.00 -3.58
N ILE A 19 8.56 -5.26 -3.55
CA ILE A 19 8.65 -6.16 -4.72
C ILE A 19 7.24 -6.39 -5.30
N PHE A 20 7.13 -6.32 -6.63
CA PHE A 20 5.93 -6.68 -7.37
C PHE A 20 6.33 -7.36 -8.68
N PHE A 21 5.75 -8.51 -8.96
CA PHE A 21 5.96 -9.27 -10.18
C PHE A 21 4.64 -9.93 -10.60
N ASP A 22 4.50 -10.16 -11.90
CA ASP A 22 3.38 -10.85 -12.53
C ASP A 22 3.91 -11.53 -13.80
N GLY A 23 3.30 -12.63 -14.24
CA GLY A 23 3.76 -13.38 -15.42
C GLY A 23 5.17 -14.01 -15.29
N LEU A 24 5.60 -14.37 -14.08
CA LEU A 24 6.92 -14.98 -13.83
C LEU A 24 7.04 -16.38 -14.47
N ASN A 25 7.62 -16.45 -15.68
CA ASN A 25 7.73 -17.69 -16.44
C ASN A 25 9.06 -17.86 -17.22
N GLU A 26 10.02 -16.96 -17.02
CA GLU A 26 11.32 -17.00 -17.72
C GLU A 26 12.28 -18.07 -17.16
N MET A 27 12.09 -18.46 -15.89
CA MET A 27 12.87 -19.49 -15.22
C MET A 27 12.14 -20.84 -15.25
N ASN A 28 12.86 -21.93 -14.93
CA ASN A 28 12.20 -23.21 -14.72
C ASN A 28 11.24 -23.16 -13.50
N LYS A 29 10.31 -24.12 -13.45
CA LYS A 29 9.26 -24.16 -12.43
C LYS A 29 9.79 -24.11 -10.99
N ASP A 30 10.84 -24.86 -10.70
CA ASP A 30 11.40 -24.96 -9.34
C ASP A 30 12.06 -23.64 -8.94
N ALA A 31 12.74 -22.96 -9.87
CA ALA A 31 13.32 -21.64 -9.64
C ALA A 31 12.25 -20.57 -9.44
N CYS A 32 11.20 -20.54 -10.26
CA CYS A 32 10.06 -19.62 -10.05
C CYS A 32 9.41 -19.86 -8.68
N PHE A 33 9.21 -21.13 -8.29
CA PHE A 33 8.62 -21.46 -7.00
C PHE A 33 9.53 -21.06 -5.84
N SER A 34 10.83 -21.31 -5.94
CA SER A 34 11.82 -20.87 -4.95
C SER A 34 11.79 -19.36 -4.78
N PHE A 35 11.78 -18.60 -5.88
CA PHE A 35 11.72 -17.14 -5.83
C PHE A 35 10.46 -16.62 -5.11
N VAL A 36 9.28 -17.20 -5.42
CA VAL A 36 8.03 -16.83 -4.74
C VAL A 36 8.09 -17.17 -3.25
N LYS A 37 8.67 -18.32 -2.90
CA LYS A 37 8.86 -18.74 -1.50
C LYS A 37 9.77 -17.77 -0.75
N ASP A 38 10.93 -17.43 -1.32
CA ASP A 38 11.89 -16.51 -0.72
C ASP A 38 11.25 -15.13 -0.47
N CYS A 39 10.44 -14.64 -1.43
CA CYS A 39 9.68 -13.40 -1.27
C CYS A 39 8.66 -13.47 -0.12
N ALA A 40 7.96 -14.60 0.03
CA ALA A 40 6.97 -14.80 1.09
C ALA A 40 7.63 -14.89 2.47
N GLU A 41 8.75 -15.60 2.59
CA GLU A 41 9.53 -15.72 3.82
C GLU A 41 10.11 -14.36 4.23
N GLY A 42 10.68 -13.61 3.28
CA GLY A 42 11.23 -12.27 3.51
C GLY A 42 10.19 -11.21 3.95
N PHE A 43 8.90 -11.42 3.72
CA PHE A 43 7.86 -10.48 4.15
C PHE A 43 7.79 -10.37 5.69
N ILE A 44 7.85 -11.49 6.39
CA ILE A 44 7.78 -11.50 7.85
C ILE A 44 9.02 -10.82 8.44
N ASP A 45 10.19 -11.17 7.93
CA ASP A 45 11.47 -10.61 8.39
C ASP A 45 11.60 -9.11 8.12
N SER A 46 10.98 -8.61 7.04
CA SER A 46 10.98 -7.18 6.73
C SER A 46 9.93 -6.38 7.52
N TYR A 47 8.72 -6.92 7.72
CA TYR A 47 7.62 -6.15 8.30
C TYR A 47 7.49 -6.27 9.82
N LEU A 48 7.74 -7.46 10.38
CA LEU A 48 7.56 -7.70 11.82
C LEU A 48 8.47 -6.81 12.70
N PRO A 49 9.75 -6.56 12.35
CA PRO A 49 10.59 -5.64 13.12
C PRO A 49 10.07 -4.20 13.13
N ILE A 50 9.37 -3.76 12.08
CA ILE A 50 8.75 -2.43 12.02
C ILE A 50 7.60 -2.37 13.03
N ILE A 51 6.73 -3.39 13.05
CA ILE A 51 5.62 -3.48 14.00
C ILE A 51 6.14 -3.51 15.43
N SER A 52 7.09 -4.40 15.75
CA SER A 52 7.67 -4.52 17.10
C SER A 52 8.26 -3.21 17.60
N ARG A 53 8.88 -2.41 16.72
CA ARG A 53 9.46 -1.12 17.07
C ARG A 53 8.43 -0.01 17.27
N ARG A 54 7.29 -0.09 16.60
CA ARG A 54 6.34 1.04 16.48
C ARG A 54 4.98 0.81 17.13
N LYS A 55 4.63 -0.41 17.51
CA LYS A 55 3.29 -0.76 18.04
C LYS A 55 2.92 -0.01 19.32
N ASP A 56 3.90 0.33 20.16
CA ASP A 56 3.71 0.98 21.45
C ASP A 56 4.00 2.50 21.40
N MET A 57 4.25 3.06 20.20
CA MET A 57 4.46 4.49 20.05
C MET A 57 3.18 5.26 20.39
N GLU A 58 3.34 6.31 21.19
CA GLU A 58 2.24 7.24 21.48
C GLU A 58 1.80 7.96 20.20
N PHE A 59 0.49 8.25 20.14
CA PHE A 59 -0.11 9.02 19.05
C PHE A 59 -1.21 9.93 19.60
N GLU A 60 -1.43 11.02 18.91
CA GLU A 60 -2.50 11.97 19.18
C GLU A 60 -3.70 11.72 18.26
N SER A 61 -4.83 12.36 18.57
CA SER A 61 -6.03 12.35 17.72
C SER A 61 -5.75 12.81 16.29
N LYS A 62 -4.91 13.84 16.11
CA LYS A 62 -4.51 14.35 14.80
C LYS A 62 -3.81 13.29 13.94
N ASN A 63 -3.00 12.42 14.55
CA ASN A 63 -2.33 11.33 13.83
C ASN A 63 -3.34 10.28 13.35
N LYS A 64 -4.38 9.99 14.14
CA LYS A 64 -5.47 9.10 13.72
C LYS A 64 -6.32 9.69 12.61
N ASP A 65 -6.58 10.99 12.64
CA ASP A 65 -7.30 11.66 11.56
C ASP A 65 -6.50 11.66 10.26
N TRP A 66 -5.20 11.92 10.33
CA TRP A 66 -4.31 11.76 9.18
C TRP A 66 -4.30 10.32 8.65
N GLN A 67 -4.17 9.33 9.54
CA GLN A 67 -4.23 7.91 9.18
C GLN A 67 -5.52 7.56 8.41
N ARG A 68 -6.68 8.08 8.82
CA ARG A 68 -7.96 7.84 8.15
C ARG A 68 -8.02 8.46 6.75
N ILE A 69 -7.44 9.65 6.57
CA ILE A 69 -7.33 10.30 5.26
C ILE A 69 -6.42 9.47 4.33
N ARG A 70 -5.28 9.00 4.84
CA ARG A 70 -4.36 8.12 4.07
C ARG A 70 -5.00 6.77 3.75
N ARG A 71 -5.79 6.21 4.67
CA ARG A 71 -6.64 5.02 4.40
C ARG A 71 -7.65 5.27 3.28
N GLY A 72 -8.17 6.49 3.14
CA GLY A 72 -9.00 6.88 1.99
C GLY A 72 -8.28 6.71 0.65
N ARG A 73 -6.98 7.02 0.58
CA ARG A 73 -6.15 6.78 -0.61
C ARG A 73 -5.95 5.30 -0.90
N TYR A 74 -5.85 4.48 0.15
CA TYR A 74 -5.79 3.02 0.01
C TYR A 74 -7.07 2.46 -0.60
N VAL A 75 -8.23 2.95 -0.16
CA VAL A 75 -9.54 2.62 -0.75
C VAL A 75 -9.61 3.07 -2.21
N GLU A 76 -9.22 4.31 -2.51
CA GLU A 76 -9.16 4.84 -3.89
C GLU A 76 -8.34 3.91 -4.79
N PHE A 77 -7.15 3.46 -4.35
CA PHE A 77 -6.33 2.55 -5.13
C PHE A 77 -7.01 1.20 -5.37
N ASN A 78 -7.49 0.53 -4.32
CA ASN A 78 -8.03 -0.82 -4.44
C ASN A 78 -9.29 -0.86 -5.32
N LEU A 79 -10.16 0.15 -5.21
CA LEU A 79 -11.39 0.20 -6.01
C LEU A 79 -11.15 0.70 -7.45
N VAL A 80 -10.20 1.62 -7.66
CA VAL A 80 -10.01 2.30 -8.96
C VAL A 80 -8.86 1.74 -9.79
N TYR A 81 -7.85 1.11 -9.20
CA TYR A 81 -6.65 0.69 -9.95
C TYR A 81 -6.27 -0.77 -9.78
N ASP A 82 -6.54 -1.38 -8.63
CA ASP A 82 -6.14 -2.77 -8.41
C ASP A 82 -6.86 -3.74 -9.36
N ARG A 83 -6.07 -4.43 -10.20
CA ARG A 83 -6.60 -5.34 -11.23
C ARG A 83 -7.32 -6.53 -10.61
N GLY A 84 -6.79 -7.08 -9.51
CA GLY A 84 -7.36 -8.22 -8.81
C GLY A 84 -8.73 -7.91 -8.22
N THR A 85 -8.82 -6.79 -7.49
CA THR A 85 -10.09 -6.32 -6.91
C THR A 85 -11.15 -6.09 -7.99
N LYS A 86 -10.82 -5.34 -9.04
CA LYS A 86 -11.78 -5.09 -10.14
C LYS A 86 -12.24 -6.36 -10.84
N PHE A 87 -11.32 -7.25 -11.14
CA PHE A 87 -11.65 -8.52 -11.78
C PHE A 87 -12.58 -9.35 -10.89
N GLY A 88 -12.24 -9.50 -9.61
CA GLY A 88 -13.05 -10.27 -8.67
C GLY A 88 -14.48 -9.73 -8.50
N LEU A 89 -14.63 -8.41 -8.43
CA LEU A 89 -15.95 -7.76 -8.32
C LEU A 89 -16.80 -7.94 -9.60
N ASN A 90 -16.17 -7.93 -10.78
CA ASN A 90 -16.87 -8.07 -12.05
C ASN A 90 -17.17 -9.54 -12.44
N THR A 91 -16.61 -10.52 -11.74
CA THR A 91 -16.70 -11.95 -12.09
C THR A 91 -17.42 -12.79 -11.04
N ASN A 92 -18.23 -12.17 -10.17
CA ASN A 92 -18.95 -12.84 -9.07
C ASN A 92 -18.02 -13.61 -8.11
N GLY A 93 -16.83 -13.09 -7.83
CA GLY A 93 -15.95 -13.63 -6.79
C GLY A 93 -16.53 -13.49 -5.38
N ARG A 94 -15.89 -14.12 -4.39
CA ARG A 94 -16.33 -14.02 -2.98
C ARG A 94 -16.08 -12.62 -2.43
N ILE A 95 -17.13 -11.80 -2.39
CA ILE A 95 -17.07 -10.36 -2.07
C ILE A 95 -16.32 -10.08 -0.77
N GLU A 96 -16.67 -10.75 0.33
CA GLU A 96 -16.01 -10.57 1.64
C GLU A 96 -14.50 -10.88 1.61
N SER A 97 -14.07 -11.83 0.76
CA SER A 97 -12.64 -12.11 0.57
C SER A 97 -11.94 -11.05 -0.28
N ILE A 98 -12.64 -10.46 -1.25
CA ILE A 98 -12.07 -9.43 -2.11
C ILE A 98 -11.90 -8.11 -1.34
N LEU A 99 -12.94 -7.73 -0.58
CA LEU A 99 -12.99 -6.46 0.14
C LEU A 99 -12.31 -6.48 1.51
N MET A 100 -11.77 -7.63 1.96
CA MET A 100 -10.98 -7.71 3.20
C MET A 100 -9.77 -6.78 3.22
N SER A 101 -9.33 -6.32 2.05
CA SER A 101 -8.25 -5.35 1.89
C SER A 101 -8.66 -3.94 2.36
N LEU A 102 -9.95 -3.63 2.43
CA LEU A 102 -10.42 -2.30 2.81
C LEU A 102 -10.24 -2.07 4.33
N PRO A 103 -9.85 -0.86 4.73
CA PRO A 103 -9.74 -0.52 6.14
C PRO A 103 -11.12 -0.40 6.79
N GLU A 104 -11.20 -0.71 8.08
CA GLU A 104 -12.41 -0.54 8.89
C GLU A 104 -12.95 0.90 8.86
N VAL A 105 -12.06 1.90 8.89
CA VAL A 105 -12.41 3.33 8.85
C VAL A 105 -11.48 4.08 7.91
N ALA A 106 -12.06 4.84 6.99
CA ALA A 106 -11.40 5.80 6.11
C ALA A 106 -12.17 7.12 6.09
N SER A 107 -11.52 8.22 5.72
CA SER A 107 -12.16 9.53 5.61
C SER A 107 -11.70 10.30 4.36
N TRP A 108 -12.57 11.20 3.89
CA TRP A 108 -12.28 12.12 2.80
C TRP A 108 -12.58 13.53 3.26
N LYS A 109 -11.64 14.44 3.01
CA LYS A 109 -11.77 15.86 3.28
C LYS A 109 -11.58 16.63 1.97
N TYR A 110 -12.47 17.57 1.70
CA TYR A 110 -12.39 18.43 0.52
C TYR A 110 -11.15 19.32 0.61
N CYS A 111 -10.38 19.39 -0.48
CA CYS A 111 -9.15 20.21 -0.62
C CYS A 111 -8.20 20.15 0.60
N HIS A 112 -8.05 18.98 1.21
CA HIS A 112 -7.16 18.82 2.36
C HIS A 112 -5.69 18.78 1.94
N GLU A 113 -4.90 19.69 2.49
CA GLU A 113 -3.45 19.70 2.42
C GLU A 113 -2.86 19.69 3.84
N PRO A 114 -1.77 18.95 4.10
CA PRO A 114 -1.11 19.00 5.39
C PRO A 114 -0.38 20.33 5.60
N ASP A 115 -0.11 20.66 6.86
CA ASP A 115 0.63 21.87 7.21
C ASP A 115 2.05 21.84 6.63
N VAL A 116 2.56 23.00 6.21
CA VAL A 116 3.92 23.11 5.65
C VAL A 116 4.96 22.79 6.73
N GLY A 117 5.93 21.93 6.41
CA GLY A 117 6.97 21.44 7.31
C GLY A 117 6.50 20.35 8.28
N SER A 118 5.27 19.85 8.14
CA SER A 118 4.76 18.75 8.97
C SER A 118 5.31 17.39 8.52
N SER A 119 5.29 16.42 9.43
CA SER A 119 5.61 15.02 9.12
C SER A 119 4.69 14.42 8.04
N GLU A 120 3.47 14.93 7.97
CA GLU A 120 2.46 14.58 6.97
C GLU A 120 2.84 15.09 5.59
N GLN A 121 3.38 16.31 5.47
CA GLN A 121 3.92 16.82 4.22
C GLN A 121 5.16 16.02 3.79
N GLU A 122 6.11 15.78 4.69
CA GLU A 122 7.30 14.95 4.39
C GLU A 122 6.91 13.57 3.85
N MET A 123 5.92 12.91 4.48
CA MET A 123 5.39 11.65 3.97
C MET A 123 4.88 11.80 2.53
N LEU A 124 4.08 12.82 2.24
CA LEU A 124 3.54 13.02 0.89
C LEU A 124 4.62 13.26 -0.14
N ASP A 125 5.67 13.99 0.20
CA ASP A 125 6.76 14.28 -0.72
C ASP A 125 7.53 13.01 -1.10
N VAL A 126 7.78 12.12 -0.13
CA VAL A 126 8.31 10.77 -0.38
C VAL A 126 7.37 9.94 -1.27
N LEU A 127 6.06 10.03 -1.05
CA LEU A 127 5.09 9.29 -1.86
C LEU A 127 4.93 9.86 -3.28
N ARG A 128 5.22 11.15 -3.49
CA ARG A 128 5.20 11.77 -4.82
C ARG A 128 6.49 11.51 -5.58
N SER A 129 7.62 11.46 -4.86
CA SER A 129 8.95 11.24 -5.39
C SER A 129 9.65 10.12 -4.60
N PRO A 130 9.48 8.85 -5.01
CA PRO A 130 10.13 7.73 -4.34
C PRO A 130 11.65 7.87 -4.33
N ASN A 131 12.26 7.50 -3.21
CA ASN A 131 13.72 7.48 -3.07
C ASN A 131 14.30 6.17 -3.61
N ASP A 132 15.58 6.22 -3.96
CA ASP A 132 16.41 5.02 -4.03
C ASP A 132 16.81 4.62 -2.60
N TRP A 133 16.29 3.48 -2.12
CA TRP A 133 16.34 3.12 -0.70
C TRP A 133 17.55 2.26 -0.30
N VAL A 134 18.28 1.69 -1.28
CA VAL A 134 19.37 0.72 -1.07
C VAL A 134 20.67 1.21 -1.69
#